data_AF-A0A2D8RW02-F1
#
_entry.id   AF-A0A2D8RW02-F1
#
_cell.length_a   1.000
_cell.length_b   1.000
_cell.length_c   1.000
_cell.angle_alpha   90.00
_cell.angle_beta   90.00
_cell.angle_gamma   90.00
#
_symmetry.space_group_name_H-M   'P 1'
#
loop_
_entity.id
_entity.type
_entity.pdbx_description
1 polymer ?
#
loop_
_entity_poly.entity_id
_entity_poly.type
_entity_poly.pdbx_seq_one_letter_code
_entity_poly.pdbx_strand_id
1 'polypeptide(L)'
;MSIYLSAKRLIIGLALAFPLALAACTDPAAEQARLDAVDHQNCVDLGFKPGTETYGNCRLKMKEIRAKEESNKSPNVGFGVGIGVGL
;
A
#
# COMPACT_ATOMS: atom_id res chain seq x y z
N MET A 1 16.03 -33.36 -29.11
CA MET A 1 14.73 -32.86 -28.64
C MET A 1 14.74 -32.27 -27.21
N SER A 2 15.74 -32.56 -26.35
CA SER A 2 15.75 -32.09 -24.93
C SER A 2 16.17 -30.63 -24.71
N ILE A 3 16.94 -30.02 -25.63
CA ILE A 3 17.44 -28.63 -25.48
C ILE A 3 16.29 -27.61 -25.64
N TYR A 4 15.35 -27.88 -26.55
CA TYR A 4 14.19 -27.03 -26.81
C TYR A 4 13.18 -27.02 -25.64
N LEU A 5 13.12 -28.09 -24.84
CA LEU A 5 12.23 -28.19 -23.68
C LEU A 5 12.73 -27.35 -22.50
N SER A 6 14.06 -27.30 -22.30
CA SER A 6 14.71 -26.44 -21.29
C SER A 6 14.62 -24.96 -21.64
N ALA A 7 14.81 -24.60 -22.92
CA ALA A 7 14.65 -23.23 -23.39
C ALA A 7 13.19 -22.73 -23.23
N LYS A 8 12.20 -23.58 -23.53
CA LYS A 8 10.77 -23.25 -23.38
C LYS A 8 10.37 -23.05 -21.91
N ARG A 9 10.97 -23.82 -20.98
CA ARG A 9 10.76 -23.65 -19.52
C ARG A 9 11.38 -22.36 -18.98
N LEU A 10 12.56 -21.95 -19.48
CA LEU A 10 13.18 -20.67 -19.14
C LEU A 10 12.37 -19.47 -19.64
N ILE A 11 11.81 -19.55 -20.84
CA ILE A 11 10.97 -18.49 -21.41
C ILE A 11 9.67 -18.34 -20.61
N ILE A 12 9.04 -19.43 -20.17
CA ILE A 12 7.83 -19.39 -19.33
C ILE A 12 8.13 -18.83 -17.94
N GLY A 13 9.28 -19.18 -17.35
CA GLY A 13 9.72 -18.63 -16.07
C GLY A 13 9.97 -17.12 -16.12
N LEU A 14 10.57 -16.62 -17.20
CA LEU A 14 10.80 -15.19 -17.39
C LEU A 14 9.49 -14.41 -17.60
N ALA A 15 8.52 -14.99 -18.31
CA ALA A 15 7.21 -14.38 -18.56
C ALA A 15 6.38 -14.20 -17.27
N LEU A 16 6.51 -15.11 -16.30
CA LEU A 16 5.85 -15.00 -14.99
C LEU A 16 6.57 -14.05 -14.03
N ALA A 17 7.89 -13.88 -14.17
CA ALA A 17 8.69 -13.00 -13.32
C ALA A 17 8.63 -11.51 -13.74
N PHE A 18 8.39 -11.23 -15.02
CA PHE A 18 8.35 -9.87 -15.56
C PHE A 18 7.27 -8.94 -14.97
N PRO A 19 6.01 -9.37 -14.75
CA PRO A 19 4.99 -8.49 -14.15
C PRO A 19 5.24 -8.19 -12.66
N LEU A 20 5.96 -9.06 -11.94
CA LEU A 20 6.30 -8.84 -10.52
C LEU A 20 7.34 -7.72 -10.35
N ALA A 21 8.21 -7.51 -11.34
CA ALA A 21 9.22 -6.44 -11.31
C ALA A 21 8.62 -5.03 -11.46
N LEU A 22 7.44 -4.90 -12.09
CA LEU A 22 6.77 -3.62 -12.31
C LEU A 22 5.96 -3.13 -11.11
N ALA A 23 5.61 -4.02 -10.17
CA ALA A 23 4.85 -3.66 -8.97
C ALA A 23 5.70 -2.92 -7.90
N ALA A 24 7.02 -2.91 -8.05
CA ALA A 24 7.94 -2.27 -7.09
C ALA A 24 8.05 -0.74 -7.23
N CYS A 25 7.40 -0.13 -8.22
CA CYS A 25 7.46 1.32 -8.47
C CYS A 25 6.32 2.12 -7.80
N THR A 26 5.70 1.62 -6.73
CA THR A 26 4.77 2.44 -5.94
C THR A 26 5.57 3.29 -4.97
N ASP A 27 5.55 4.62 -5.18
CA ASP A 27 6.17 5.57 -4.25
C ASP A 27 5.19 5.84 -3.08
N PRO A 28 5.45 5.31 -1.87
CA PRO A 28 4.56 5.50 -0.73
C PRO A 28 4.48 6.98 -0.30
N ALA A 29 5.49 7.80 -0.58
CA ALA A 29 5.46 9.22 -0.26
C ALA A 29 4.53 9.98 -1.22
N ALA A 30 4.51 9.61 -2.50
CA ALA A 30 3.59 10.19 -3.47
C ALA A 30 2.13 9.88 -3.10
N GLU A 31 1.83 8.65 -2.68
CA GLU A 31 0.49 8.28 -2.25
C GLU A 31 0.09 9.00 -0.94
N GLN A 32 0.99 9.05 0.05
CA GLN A 32 0.75 9.76 1.30
C GLN A 32 0.44 11.25 1.06
N ALA A 33 1.16 11.91 0.14
CA ALA A 33 0.90 13.31 -0.21
C ALA A 33 -0.50 13.53 -0.82
N ARG A 34 -0.99 12.60 -1.64
CA ARG A 34 -2.35 12.67 -2.19
C ARG A 34 -3.39 12.53 -1.09
N LEU A 35 -3.17 11.59 -0.18
CA LEU A 35 -4.07 11.32 0.93
C LEU A 35 -4.13 12.49 1.91
N ASP A 36 -2.99 13.11 2.22
CA ASP A 36 -2.93 14.29 3.08
C ASP A 36 -3.64 15.50 2.45
N ALA A 37 -3.62 15.64 1.12
CA ALA A 37 -4.40 16.67 0.43
C ALA A 37 -5.91 16.41 0.52
N VAL A 38 -6.35 15.14 0.39
CA VAL A 38 -7.75 14.75 0.56
C VAL A 38 -8.23 14.99 2.00
N ASP A 39 -7.44 14.58 2.99
CA ASP A 39 -7.76 14.78 4.40
C ASP A 39 -7.83 16.28 4.74
N HIS A 40 -6.97 17.11 4.13
CA HIS A 40 -7.05 18.56 4.26
C HIS A 40 -8.38 19.11 3.75
N GLN A 41 -8.80 18.76 2.53
CA GLN A 41 -10.05 19.24 1.95
C GLN A 41 -11.25 18.80 2.79
N ASN A 42 -11.33 17.51 3.17
CA ASN A 42 -12.40 17.01 4.02
C ASN A 42 -12.50 17.77 5.35
N CYS A 43 -11.38 18.05 6.01
CA CYS A 43 -11.40 18.79 7.27
C CYS A 43 -11.80 20.25 7.08
N VAL A 44 -11.41 20.90 5.98
CA VAL A 44 -11.84 22.27 5.66
C VAL A 44 -13.33 22.32 5.34
N ASP A 45 -13.85 21.38 4.57
CA ASP A 45 -15.26 21.28 4.20
C ASP A 45 -16.15 21.03 5.44
N LEU A 46 -15.65 20.28 6.42
CA LEU A 46 -16.30 20.08 7.71
C LEU A 46 -16.22 21.33 8.62
N GLY A 47 -15.56 22.40 8.18
CA GLY A 47 -15.44 23.68 8.89
C GLY A 47 -14.27 23.75 9.89
N PHE A 48 -13.37 22.78 9.89
CA PHE A 48 -12.19 22.82 10.75
C PHE A 48 -11.14 23.78 10.22
N LYS A 49 -10.63 24.65 11.09
CA LYS A 49 -9.63 25.67 10.72
C LYS A 49 -8.21 25.09 10.76
N PRO A 50 -7.39 25.26 9.70
CA PRO A 50 -6.01 24.80 9.71
C PRO A 50 -5.22 25.46 10.85
N GLY A 51 -4.30 24.70 11.43
CA GLY A 51 -3.49 25.16 12.58
C GLY A 51 -4.18 25.08 13.94
N THR A 52 -5.38 24.49 14.02
CA THR A 52 -6.06 24.22 15.30
C THR A 52 -5.89 22.76 15.73
N GLU A 53 -5.97 22.50 17.03
CA GLU A 53 -6.02 21.12 17.56
C GLU A 53 -7.17 20.31 16.96
N THR A 54 -8.32 20.93 16.76
CA THR A 54 -9.50 20.29 16.15
C THR A 54 -9.24 19.85 14.70
N TYR A 55 -8.48 20.62 13.94
CA TYR A 55 -8.07 20.24 12.58
C TYR A 55 -7.07 19.08 12.60
N GLY A 56 -6.12 19.08 13.53
CA GLY A 56 -5.23 17.94 13.76
C GLY A 56 -6.01 16.67 14.07
N ASN A 57 -6.99 16.76 14.98
CA ASN A 57 -7.84 15.64 15.35
C ASN A 57 -8.71 15.13 14.18
N CYS A 58 -9.24 16.03 13.35
CA CYS A 58 -9.97 15.63 12.14
C CYS A 58 -9.09 14.79 11.21
N ARG A 59 -7.86 15.24 10.91
CA ARG A 59 -6.94 14.47 10.07
C ARG A 59 -6.54 13.13 10.69
N LEU A 60 -6.35 13.06 12.00
CA LEU A 60 -6.08 11.81 12.70
C LEU A 60 -7.26 10.83 12.56
N LYS A 61 -8.49 11.30 12.74
CA LYS A 61 -9.70 10.49 12.54
C LYS A 61 -9.82 9.96 11.10
N MET A 62 -9.49 10.76 10.09
CA MET A 62 -9.51 10.30 8.69
C MET A 62 -8.51 9.16 8.46
N LYS A 63 -7.31 9.24 9.06
CA LYS A 63 -6.30 8.18 9.02
C LYS A 63 -6.78 6.90 9.72
N GLU A 64 -7.42 7.04 10.89
CA GLU A 64 -7.99 5.91 11.61
C GLU A 64 -9.11 5.21 10.82
N ILE A 65 -9.98 5.96 10.15
CA ILE A 65 -11.04 5.40 9.30
C ILE A 65 -10.43 4.54 8.20
N ARG A 66 -9.40 5.04 7.52
CA ARG A 66 -8.71 4.29 6.46
C ARG A 66 -8.07 3.00 6.98
N ALA A 67 -7.37 3.06 8.10
CA ALA A 67 -6.79 1.87 8.71
C ALA A 67 -7.86 0.82 9.09
N LYS A 68 -9.02 1.28 9.57
CA LYS A 68 -10.17 0.42 9.86
C LYS A 68 -10.81 -0.14 8.60
N GLU A 69 -10.95 0.64 7.53
CA GLU A 69 -11.48 0.19 6.24
C GLU A 69 -10.55 -0.84 5.57
N GLU A 70 -9.23 -0.65 5.63
CA GLU A 70 -8.25 -1.63 5.16
C GLU A 70 -8.34 -2.93 5.96
N SER A 71 -8.44 -2.82 7.29
CA SER A 71 -8.65 -3.98 8.17
C SER A 71 -9.98 -4.69 7.89
N ASN A 72 -11.05 -3.95 7.60
CA ASN A 72 -12.36 -4.52 7.31
C ASN A 72 -12.43 -5.15 5.91
N LYS A 73 -11.77 -4.54 4.92
CA LYS A 73 -11.66 -5.03 3.54
C LYS A 73 -10.78 -6.26 3.44
N SER A 74 -9.94 -6.52 4.43
CA SER A 74 -9.05 -7.68 4.47
C SER A 74 -9.21 -8.49 5.76
N PRO A 75 -10.23 -9.37 5.85
CA PRO A 75 -10.25 -10.38 6.90
C PRO A 75 -9.11 -11.43 6.76
N ASN A 76 -8.19 -11.30 5.79
CA ASN A 76 -7.16 -12.30 5.47
C ASN A 76 -5.72 -11.75 5.32
N VAL A 77 -5.42 -10.52 5.76
CA VAL A 77 -4.01 -10.10 5.92
C VAL A 77 -3.53 -10.50 7.30
N GLY A 78 -3.12 -11.77 7.40
CA GLY A 78 -2.19 -12.17 8.45
C GLY A 78 -0.95 -11.30 8.31
N PHE A 79 -0.73 -10.42 9.29
CA PHE A 79 0.58 -9.84 9.55
C PHE A 79 1.52 -11.02 9.86
N GLY A 80 2.13 -11.57 8.81
CA GLY A 80 3.23 -12.51 8.90
C GLY A 80 4.44 -11.73 9.42
N VAL A 81 4.53 -11.61 10.74
CA VAL A 81 5.77 -11.25 11.42
C VAL A 81 6.79 -12.29 10.95
N GLY A 82 7.76 -11.82 10.15
CA GLY A 82 8.81 -12.66 9.62
C GLY A 82 9.48 -13.43 10.75
N ILE A 83 9.51 -14.75 10.62
CA ILE A 83 10.36 -15.62 11.43
C ILE A 83 11.80 -15.11 11.24
N GLY A 84 12.33 -14.43 12.25
CA GLY A 84 13.75 -14.16 12.37
C GLY A 84 14.45 -15.45 12.80
N VAL A 85 14.78 -16.33 11.86
CA VAL A 85 15.88 -17.28 12.09
C VAL A 85 17.16 -16.50 11.88
N GLY A 86 17.89 -16.26 12.97
CA GLY A 86 19.19 -15.60 12.96
C GLY A 86 20.01 -16.05 14.17
N LEU A 87 20.72 -17.16 13.96
CA LEU A 87 21.74 -17.82 14.83
C LEU A 87 21.23 -18.60 16.05
#